data_AF-A0A4Q3ALE9-F1
#
_entry.id   AF-A0A4Q3ALE9-F1
#
_cell.length_a   1.000
_cell.length_b   1.000
_cell.length_c   1.000
_cell.angle_alpha   90.00
_cell.angle_beta   90.00
_cell.angle_gamma   90.00
#
_symmetry.space_group_name_H-M   'P 1'
#
loop_
_entity.id
_entity.type
_entity.pdbx_description
1 polymer ?
#
loop_
_entity_poly.entity_id
_entity_poly.type
_entity_poly.pdbx_seq_one_letter_code
_entity_poly.pdbx_strand_id
1 'polypeptide(L)'
;RYAGSLNLYNMIGSASVQAGDRPRAGKWFRKALEIDPNHYDTLYNMAVTSQELGHKVEAIACFERMLRIKPDSDYIRALKILLQAHICDWDGLRAEEGRIAKLGLEGDAVSPFAVLPLEDRPDRHRIRSERYCAKQFGEHRPMPARLRPQTTPERIKIGYFSAEIRNHPVARLIARVLEHAKKNGVAPVSFGVTDISKREMEARKTFEFAKKMGLYGVTTESIDALDTLEKFAKEYDIKVSFHNHPKPTAMWNPDKTWDAIKDRHANIGFCADVGHWVTSGLDPLEVIKKIAPRVHSFHMKDREAVGKWTHDRPFGTGVIDIAAILDEVRKHGFAGNVAIEYEHNWKTNVPEIAQCVGYLRAYSKVRKET
;
A
#
# COMPACT_ATOMS: atom_id res chain seq x y z
N ARG A 1 31.27 12.48 -32.78
CA ARG A 1 31.81 13.75 -32.23
C ARG A 1 31.70 13.89 -30.70
N TYR A 2 31.10 12.95 -29.96
CA TYR A 2 31.02 13.02 -28.49
C TYR A 2 31.46 11.74 -27.76
N ALA A 3 32.20 10.85 -28.44
CA ALA A 3 32.77 9.67 -27.77
C ALA A 3 33.77 10.15 -26.71
N GLY A 4 33.54 9.76 -25.45
CA GLY A 4 34.44 10.09 -24.34
C GLY A 4 34.11 11.38 -23.58
N SER A 5 32.91 11.96 -23.72
CA SER A 5 32.51 13.11 -22.90
C SER A 5 31.93 12.67 -21.55
N LEU A 6 32.67 12.95 -20.47
CA LEU A 6 32.26 12.72 -19.08
C LEU A 6 30.86 13.29 -18.79
N ASN A 7 30.67 14.58 -19.10
CA ASN A 7 29.41 15.28 -18.86
C ASN A 7 28.26 14.70 -19.67
N LEU A 8 28.49 14.34 -20.93
CA LEU A 8 27.44 13.72 -21.76
C LEU A 8 27.04 12.35 -21.20
N TYR A 9 27.99 11.51 -20.81
CA TYR A 9 27.69 10.21 -20.22
C TYR A 9 26.95 10.35 -18.88
N ASN A 10 27.34 11.31 -18.04
CA ASN A 10 26.61 11.62 -16.81
C ASN A 10 25.16 12.06 -17.11
N MET A 11 24.96 12.97 -18.06
CA MET A 11 23.63 13.45 -18.45
C MET A 11 22.75 12.34 -19.04
N ILE A 12 23.29 11.48 -19.90
CA ILE A 12 22.55 10.32 -20.44
C ILE A 12 22.18 9.35 -19.31
N GLY A 13 23.09 9.14 -18.36
CA GLY A 13 22.81 8.36 -17.15
C GLY A 13 21.63 8.93 -16.38
N SER A 14 21.66 10.23 -16.05
CA SER A 14 20.56 10.92 -15.35
C SER A 14 19.24 10.87 -16.11
N ALA A 15 19.26 11.06 -17.44
CA ALA A 15 18.07 10.94 -18.28
C ALA A 15 17.50 9.50 -18.27
N SER A 16 18.37 8.50 -18.24
CA SER A 16 17.96 7.08 -18.15
C SER A 16 17.30 6.77 -16.80
N VAL A 17 17.78 7.36 -15.70
CA VAL A 17 17.11 7.29 -14.39
C VAL A 17 15.70 7.88 -14.47
N GLN A 18 15.55 9.07 -15.06
CA GLN A 18 14.25 9.72 -15.23
C GLN A 18 13.28 8.90 -16.10
N ALA A 19 13.81 8.18 -17.10
CA ALA A 19 13.04 7.24 -17.92
C ALA A 19 12.72 5.90 -17.22
N GLY A 20 13.23 5.68 -16.00
CA GLY A 20 13.03 4.45 -15.22
C GLY A 20 13.99 3.30 -15.57
N ASP A 21 14.87 3.47 -16.56
CA ASP A 21 15.85 2.47 -17.00
C ASP A 21 17.17 2.60 -16.20
N ARG A 22 17.10 2.17 -14.94
CA ARG A 22 18.23 2.17 -13.99
C ARG A 22 19.42 1.30 -14.44
N PRO A 23 19.23 0.10 -15.01
CA PRO A 23 20.34 -0.69 -15.53
C PRO A 23 21.11 0.05 -16.64
N ARG A 24 20.41 0.75 -17.53
CA ARG A 24 21.06 1.58 -18.55
C ARG A 24 21.76 2.79 -17.95
N ALA A 25 21.16 3.44 -16.95
CA ALA A 25 21.80 4.55 -16.25
C ALA A 25 23.17 4.16 -15.67
N GLY A 26 23.23 3.03 -14.95
CA GLY A 26 24.48 2.52 -14.37
C GLY A 26 25.57 2.24 -15.42
N LYS A 27 25.20 1.76 -16.61
CA LYS A 27 26.16 1.59 -17.72
C LYS A 27 26.79 2.93 -18.15
N TRP A 28 26.00 3.99 -18.23
CA TRP A 28 26.51 5.31 -18.64
C TRP A 28 27.31 5.99 -17.54
N PHE A 29 26.91 5.87 -16.28
CA PHE A 29 27.72 6.37 -15.17
C PHE A 29 29.06 5.64 -15.08
N ARG A 30 29.11 4.33 -15.34
CA ARG A 30 30.39 3.59 -15.40
C ARG A 30 31.31 4.13 -16.51
N LYS A 31 30.78 4.39 -17.71
CA LYS A 31 31.54 5.03 -18.80
C LYS A 31 32.02 6.44 -18.45
N ALA A 32 31.25 7.21 -17.68
CA ALA A 32 31.70 8.49 -17.16
C ALA A 32 32.87 8.31 -16.18
N LEU A 33 32.76 7.36 -15.25
CA LEU A 33 33.82 7.06 -14.26
C LEU A 33 35.07 6.37 -14.85
N GLU A 34 34.99 5.80 -16.06
CA GLU A 34 36.16 5.35 -16.80
C GLU A 34 37.04 6.53 -17.27
N ILE A 35 36.44 7.71 -17.51
CA ILE A 35 37.14 8.92 -17.94
C ILE A 35 37.70 9.68 -16.74
N ASP A 36 36.85 9.95 -15.74
CA ASP A 36 37.26 10.50 -14.46
C ASP A 36 36.73 9.63 -13.33
N PRO A 37 37.59 8.77 -12.76
CA PRO A 37 37.21 7.88 -11.67
C PRO A 37 36.73 8.65 -10.42
N ASN A 38 37.16 9.89 -10.22
CA ASN A 38 36.85 10.64 -9.00
C ASN A 38 35.84 11.77 -9.26
N HIS A 39 35.11 11.73 -10.38
CA HIS A 39 34.08 12.72 -10.66
C HIS A 39 32.93 12.63 -9.64
N TYR A 40 32.86 13.61 -8.76
CA TYR A 40 32.03 13.58 -7.55
C TYR A 40 30.52 13.38 -7.83
N ASP A 41 29.98 14.13 -8.80
CA ASP A 41 28.54 14.06 -9.14
C ASP A 41 28.17 12.73 -9.77
N THR A 42 29.05 12.16 -10.60
CA THR A 42 28.83 10.85 -11.20
C THR A 42 28.96 9.73 -10.17
N LEU A 43 29.89 9.83 -9.21
CA LEU A 43 29.96 8.89 -8.10
C LEU A 43 28.68 8.90 -7.27
N TYR A 44 28.11 10.09 -7.00
CA TYR A 44 26.83 10.21 -6.30
C TYR A 44 25.70 9.57 -7.10
N ASN A 45 25.55 9.94 -8.37
CA ASN A 45 24.51 9.41 -9.25
C ASN A 45 24.60 7.88 -9.40
N MET A 46 25.83 7.35 -9.53
CA MET A 46 26.09 5.91 -9.55
C MET A 46 25.70 5.26 -8.22
N ALA A 47 26.11 5.81 -7.08
CA ALA A 47 25.79 5.26 -5.77
C ALA A 47 24.28 5.18 -5.52
N VAL A 48 23.53 6.21 -5.89
CA VAL A 48 22.06 6.22 -5.79
C VAL A 48 21.45 5.17 -6.73
N THR A 49 21.90 5.12 -7.98
CA THR A 49 21.40 4.15 -8.97
C THR A 49 21.69 2.70 -8.54
N SER A 50 22.89 2.43 -8.04
CA SER A 50 23.30 1.11 -7.53
C SER A 50 22.49 0.70 -6.30
N GLN A 51 22.11 1.64 -5.42
CA GLN A 51 21.19 1.35 -4.32
C GLN A 51 19.81 0.92 -4.83
N GLU A 52 19.25 1.64 -5.79
CA GLU A 52 17.93 1.32 -6.37
C GLU A 52 17.94 -0.03 -7.10
N LEU A 53 19.09 -0.44 -7.65
CA LEU A 53 19.30 -1.76 -8.25
C LEU A 53 19.63 -2.86 -7.22
N GLY A 54 19.75 -2.52 -5.93
CA GLY A 54 20.11 -3.47 -4.87
C GLY A 54 21.62 -3.79 -4.79
N HIS A 55 22.45 -3.17 -5.62
CA HIS A 55 23.92 -3.32 -5.64
C HIS A 55 24.58 -2.50 -4.53
N LYS A 56 24.25 -2.81 -3.27
CA LYS A 56 24.66 -2.03 -2.09
C LYS A 56 26.19 -1.93 -1.93
N VAL A 57 26.94 -2.98 -2.26
CA VAL A 57 28.42 -2.99 -2.17
C VAL A 57 29.05 -1.99 -3.14
N GLU A 58 28.55 -1.91 -4.38
CA GLU A 58 29.01 -0.95 -5.38
C GLU A 58 28.72 0.49 -4.94
N ALA A 59 27.55 0.72 -4.34
CA ALA A 59 27.19 2.02 -3.78
C ALA A 59 28.08 2.44 -2.60
N ILE A 60 28.40 1.51 -1.70
CA ILE A 60 29.35 1.75 -0.59
C ILE A 60 30.71 2.15 -1.15
N ALA A 61 31.24 1.42 -2.14
CA ALA A 61 32.52 1.75 -2.76
C ALA A 61 32.50 3.15 -3.42
N CYS A 62 31.38 3.55 -4.02
CA CYS A 62 31.22 4.92 -4.54
C CYS A 62 31.26 5.96 -3.42
N PHE A 63 30.54 5.73 -2.31
CA PHE A 63 30.57 6.65 -1.16
C PHE A 63 31.94 6.72 -0.48
N GLU A 64 32.68 5.62 -0.39
CA GLU A 64 34.06 5.62 0.12
C GLU A 64 34.98 6.48 -0.74
N ARG A 65 34.84 6.43 -2.08
CA ARG A 65 35.58 7.32 -2.99
C ARG A 65 35.20 8.76 -2.77
N MET A 66 33.91 9.06 -2.61
CA MET A 66 33.44 10.41 -2.32
C MET A 66 33.99 10.93 -0.98
N LEU A 67 34.10 10.07 0.05
CA LEU A 67 34.71 10.43 1.33
C LEU A 67 36.23 10.57 1.27
N ARG A 68 36.92 9.95 0.31
CA ARG A 68 38.33 10.28 0.04
C ARG A 68 38.50 11.68 -0.54
N ILE A 69 37.54 12.14 -1.33
CA ILE A 69 37.55 13.49 -1.94
C ILE A 69 37.11 14.55 -0.92
N LYS A 70 36.05 14.26 -0.14
CA LYS A 70 35.50 15.13 0.91
C LYS A 70 35.30 14.35 2.21
N PRO A 71 36.35 14.22 3.05
CA PRO A 71 36.32 13.42 4.28
C PRO A 71 35.28 13.88 5.30
N ASP A 72 34.97 15.17 5.32
CA ASP A 72 34.11 15.78 6.34
C ASP A 72 32.62 15.81 5.94
N SER A 73 32.24 15.10 4.87
CA SER A 73 30.84 15.03 4.44
C SER A 73 30.04 14.04 5.31
N ASP A 74 29.41 14.56 6.37
CA ASP A 74 28.50 13.79 7.23
C ASP A 74 27.34 13.18 6.45
N TYR A 75 26.85 13.89 5.43
CA TYR A 75 25.78 13.40 4.55
C TYR A 75 26.18 12.11 3.82
N ILE A 76 27.34 12.09 3.16
CA ILE A 76 27.82 10.90 2.43
C ILE A 76 28.18 9.79 3.42
N ARG A 77 28.77 10.14 4.56
CA ARG A 77 29.11 9.19 5.61
C ARG A 77 27.87 8.48 6.16
N ALA A 78 26.79 9.21 6.45
CA ALA A 78 25.54 8.65 6.92
C ALA A 78 24.93 7.66 5.90
N LEU A 79 24.96 8.01 4.60
CA LEU A 79 24.48 7.10 3.54
C LEU A 79 25.32 5.81 3.46
N LYS A 80 26.65 5.92 3.56
CA LYS A 80 27.55 4.76 3.59
C LYS A 80 27.23 3.83 4.76
N ILE A 81 27.17 4.36 5.98
CA ILE A 81 26.95 3.57 7.20
C ILE A 81 25.58 2.88 7.15
N LEU A 82 24.54 3.57 6.68
CA LEU A 82 23.23 2.97 6.49
C LEU A 82 23.29 1.75 5.56
N LEU A 83 24.02 1.84 4.46
CA LEU A 83 24.19 0.72 3.54
C LEU A 83 25.02 -0.42 4.12
N GLN A 84 26.06 -0.11 4.90
CA GLN A 84 26.83 -1.11 5.64
C GLN A 84 25.91 -1.88 6.60
N ALA A 85 25.01 -1.19 7.31
CA ALA A 85 24.02 -1.82 8.17
C ALA A 85 23.07 -2.73 7.37
N HIS A 86 22.65 -2.30 6.18
CA HIS A 86 21.80 -3.09 5.28
C HIS A 86 22.45 -4.35 4.69
N ILE A 87 23.78 -4.45 4.72
CA ILE A 87 24.52 -5.65 4.29
C ILE A 87 25.15 -6.40 5.47
N CYS A 88 24.82 -6.00 6.70
CA CYS A 88 25.36 -6.59 7.93
C CYS A 88 26.90 -6.48 8.04
N ASP A 89 27.50 -5.42 7.49
CA ASP A 89 28.93 -5.10 7.66
C ASP A 89 29.16 -4.49 9.06
N TRP A 90 29.20 -5.35 10.07
CA TRP A 90 29.32 -4.95 11.47
C TRP A 90 30.68 -4.36 11.83
N ASP A 91 31.73 -4.76 11.13
CA ASP A 91 33.09 -4.24 11.37
C ASP A 91 33.21 -2.81 10.86
N GLY A 92 32.68 -2.53 9.66
CA GLY A 92 32.56 -1.17 9.14
C GLY A 92 31.71 -0.26 10.03
N LEU A 93 30.62 -0.77 10.61
CA LEU A 93 29.79 -0.04 11.57
C LEU A 93 30.55 0.29 12.85
N ARG A 94 31.23 -0.70 13.44
CA ARG A 94 32.03 -0.51 14.67
C ARG A 94 33.13 0.53 14.48
N ALA A 95 33.75 0.58 13.31
CA ALA A 95 34.75 1.59 12.98
C ALA A 95 34.20 3.04 12.97
N GLU A 96 32.88 3.22 12.82
CA GLU A 96 32.22 4.53 12.78
C GLU A 96 31.37 4.81 14.03
N GLU A 97 31.34 3.93 15.03
CA GLU A 97 30.46 4.02 16.20
C GLU A 97 30.56 5.37 16.93
N GLY A 98 31.78 5.85 17.19
CA GLY A 98 32.02 7.14 17.83
C GLY A 98 31.55 8.34 17.00
N ARG A 99 31.42 8.19 15.67
CA ARG A 99 30.91 9.22 14.76
C ARG A 99 29.39 9.17 14.60
N ILE A 100 28.77 7.98 14.64
CA ILE A 100 27.31 7.82 14.54
C ILE A 100 26.60 8.69 15.58
N ALA A 101 27.12 8.71 16.82
CA ALA A 101 26.60 9.52 17.91
C ALA A 101 26.62 11.04 17.63
N LYS A 102 27.42 11.52 16.66
CA LYS A 102 27.60 12.93 16.33
C LYS A 102 26.96 13.35 15.01
N LEU A 103 26.78 12.40 14.08
CA LEU A 103 26.20 12.66 12.76
C LEU A 103 24.87 13.41 12.85
N GLY A 104 24.81 14.59 12.22
CA GLY A 104 23.61 15.45 12.22
C GLY A 104 23.33 16.18 13.54
N LEU A 105 24.11 15.94 14.60
CA LEU A 105 24.07 16.71 15.85
C LEU A 105 25.12 17.82 15.85
N GLU A 106 26.27 17.55 15.26
CA GLU A 106 27.35 18.48 14.94
C GLU A 106 27.50 18.56 13.40
N GLY A 107 28.33 19.46 12.87
CA GLY A 107 28.66 19.47 11.44
C GLY A 107 27.48 19.64 10.48
N ASP A 108 27.42 18.81 9.46
CA ASP A 108 26.41 18.89 8.39
C ASP A 108 25.08 18.28 8.84
N ALA A 109 23.94 18.90 8.49
CA ALA A 109 22.65 18.25 8.73
C ALA A 109 22.49 17.01 7.83
N VAL A 110 22.05 15.90 8.43
CA VAL A 110 21.84 14.61 7.75
C VAL A 110 20.38 14.21 7.83
N SER A 111 19.91 13.39 6.89
CA SER A 111 18.55 12.86 6.92
C SER A 111 18.32 12.05 8.21
N PRO A 112 17.27 12.33 8.99
CA PRO A 112 16.96 11.56 10.20
C PRO A 112 16.79 10.07 9.93
N PHE A 113 16.27 9.72 8.75
CA PHE A 113 16.06 8.32 8.37
C PHE A 113 17.36 7.53 8.16
N ALA A 114 18.46 8.21 7.83
CA ALA A 114 19.75 7.55 7.63
C ALA A 114 20.37 7.07 8.95
N VAL A 115 20.05 7.74 10.06
CA VAL A 115 20.58 7.39 11.39
C VAL A 115 19.56 6.72 12.30
N LEU A 116 18.27 6.78 11.97
CA LEU A 116 17.19 6.17 12.73
C LEU A 116 17.42 4.69 13.06
N PRO A 117 17.90 3.83 12.14
CA PRO A 117 18.16 2.42 12.47
C PRO A 117 19.49 2.20 13.21
N LEU A 118 20.32 3.23 13.39
CA LEU A 118 21.69 3.10 13.91
C LEU A 118 21.79 3.45 15.41
N GLU A 119 20.78 4.12 15.98
CA GLU A 119 20.82 4.58 17.37
C GLU A 119 19.39 4.68 17.94
N ASP A 120 19.19 4.24 19.18
CA ASP A 120 17.93 4.38 19.93
C ASP A 120 18.01 5.55 20.94
N ARG A 121 18.00 6.78 20.43
CA ARG A 121 18.10 8.02 21.23
C ARG A 121 17.11 9.08 20.75
N PRO A 122 15.89 9.15 21.31
CA PRO A 122 14.83 10.03 20.81
C PRO A 122 15.15 11.52 20.93
N ASP A 123 15.91 11.91 21.95
CA ASP A 123 16.41 13.28 22.16
C ASP A 123 17.32 13.73 21.00
N ARG A 124 18.24 12.86 20.57
CA ARG A 124 19.15 13.12 19.45
C ARG A 124 18.42 13.12 18.11
N HIS A 125 17.49 12.19 17.92
CA HIS A 125 16.67 12.14 16.69
C HIS A 125 15.83 13.39 16.50
N ARG A 126 15.31 13.98 17.58
CA ARG A 126 14.64 15.28 17.51
C ARG A 126 15.57 16.37 16.98
N ILE A 127 16.75 16.53 17.57
CA ILE A 127 17.73 17.55 17.16
C ILE A 127 18.13 17.37 15.69
N ARG A 128 18.44 16.14 15.27
CA ARG A 128 18.77 15.85 13.86
C ARG A 128 17.63 16.23 12.92
N SER A 129 16.40 15.94 13.31
CA SER A 129 15.20 16.29 12.53
C SER A 129 15.01 17.80 12.42
N GLU A 130 15.13 18.53 13.53
CA GLU A 130 15.05 19.99 13.55
C GLU A 130 16.13 20.62 12.65
N ARG A 131 17.39 20.17 12.77
CA ARG A 131 18.50 20.65 11.94
C ARG A 131 18.33 20.32 10.46
N TYR A 132 17.89 19.10 10.14
CA TYR A 132 17.62 18.69 8.76
C TYR A 132 16.50 19.52 8.13
N CYS A 133 15.40 19.71 8.86
CA CYS A 133 14.29 20.54 8.41
C CYS A 133 14.72 22.00 8.20
N ALA A 134 15.50 22.58 9.12
CA ALA A 134 16.02 23.94 8.97
C ALA A 134 16.90 24.08 7.72
N LYS A 135 17.76 23.09 7.42
CA LYS A 135 18.59 23.10 6.20
C LYS A 135 17.75 22.98 4.92
N GLN A 136 16.76 22.10 4.91
CA GLN A 136 15.99 21.77 3.71
C GLN A 136 14.91 22.81 3.38
N PHE A 137 14.30 23.39 4.40
CA PHE A 137 13.12 24.25 4.27
C PHE A 137 13.37 25.68 4.73
N GLY A 138 14.59 25.99 5.19
CA GLY A 138 14.98 27.30 5.72
C GLY A 138 14.35 27.60 7.09
N GLU A 139 14.44 28.87 7.50
CA GLU A 139 13.67 29.36 8.64
C GLU A 139 12.18 29.20 8.36
N HIS A 140 11.48 28.54 9.27
CA HIS A 140 10.02 28.54 9.25
C HIS A 140 9.55 29.98 9.28
N ARG A 141 9.02 30.47 8.15
CA ARG A 141 8.12 31.63 8.21
C ARG A 141 7.02 31.23 9.17
N PRO A 142 6.86 31.90 10.32
CA PRO A 142 5.73 31.63 11.18
C PRO A 142 4.50 31.74 10.28
N MET A 143 3.70 30.67 10.23
CA MET A 143 2.42 30.78 9.56
C MET A 143 1.74 32.02 10.16
N PRO A 144 1.13 32.89 9.33
CA PRO A 144 0.40 34.03 9.84
C PRO A 144 -0.48 33.53 10.98
N ALA A 145 -0.48 34.25 12.09
CA ALA A 145 -1.17 33.82 13.30
C ALA A 145 -2.53 33.27 12.90
N ARG A 146 -2.73 31.95 13.08
CA ARG A 146 -4.03 31.35 12.77
C ARG A 146 -5.04 32.19 13.53
N LEU A 147 -6.04 32.73 12.83
CA LEU A 147 -7.21 33.30 13.48
C LEU A 147 -7.74 32.20 14.39
N ARG A 148 -7.40 32.28 15.68
CA ARG A 148 -7.99 31.42 16.69
C ARG A 148 -9.44 31.84 16.70
N PRO A 149 -10.39 30.91 16.45
CA PRO A 149 -11.79 31.21 16.68
C PRO A 149 -11.90 31.77 18.11
N GLN A 150 -12.48 32.96 18.27
CA GLN A 150 -12.67 33.55 19.60
C GLN A 150 -13.64 32.72 20.45
N THR A 151 -14.38 31.82 19.82
CA THR A 151 -15.36 30.93 20.42
C THR A 151 -15.00 29.48 20.15
N THR A 152 -15.09 28.64 21.18
CA THR A 152 -14.95 27.19 21.05
C THR A 152 -16.18 26.65 20.30
N PRO A 153 -16.02 26.02 19.12
CA PRO A 153 -17.15 25.43 18.41
C PRO A 153 -17.69 24.23 19.20
N GLU A 154 -19.01 24.01 19.17
CA GLU A 154 -19.68 22.86 19.86
C GLU A 154 -19.14 21.49 19.44
N ARG A 155 -18.47 21.39 18.28
CA ARG A 155 -17.73 20.21 17.83
C ARG A 155 -16.37 20.59 17.27
N ILE A 156 -15.33 19.91 17.74
CA ILE A 156 -13.96 20.04 17.24
C ILE A 156 -13.89 19.48 15.81
N LYS A 157 -13.42 20.30 14.87
CA LYS A 157 -13.13 19.86 13.49
C LYS A 157 -11.65 19.49 13.40
N ILE A 158 -11.37 18.20 13.22
CA ILE A 158 -10.00 17.68 13.04
C ILE A 158 -9.82 17.34 11.56
N GLY A 159 -8.84 17.98 10.91
CA GLY A 159 -8.40 17.61 9.57
C GLY A 159 -7.23 16.63 9.68
N TYR A 160 -7.31 15.51 8.96
CA TYR A 160 -6.17 14.62 8.78
C TYR A 160 -5.42 15.04 7.51
N PHE A 161 -4.12 15.26 7.64
CA PHE A 161 -3.22 15.63 6.54
C PHE A 161 -1.99 14.72 6.57
N SER A 162 -1.64 14.11 5.44
CA SER A 162 -0.40 13.35 5.28
C SER A 162 0.17 13.60 3.89
N ALA A 163 1.47 13.89 3.82
CA ALA A 163 2.17 14.17 2.57
C ALA A 163 2.38 12.90 1.70
N GLU A 164 2.33 11.69 2.28
CA GLU A 164 2.61 10.44 1.57
C GLU A 164 1.93 9.21 2.20
N ILE A 165 0.78 8.82 1.66
CA ILE A 165 0.06 7.59 2.06
C ILE A 165 0.65 6.31 1.40
N ARG A 166 1.71 6.41 0.59
CA ARG A 166 2.16 5.29 -0.27
C ARG A 166 3.40 4.53 0.21
N ASN A 167 4.20 5.09 1.12
CA ASN A 167 5.39 4.43 1.70
C ASN A 167 5.49 4.66 3.22
N HIS A 168 4.37 4.42 3.87
CA HIS A 168 4.05 4.91 5.21
C HIS A 168 4.61 4.00 6.31
N PRO A 169 4.97 4.53 7.51
CA PRO A 169 5.28 3.73 8.71
C PRO A 169 4.23 2.67 9.05
N VAL A 170 3.01 2.73 8.50
CA VAL A 170 1.99 1.67 8.64
C VAL A 170 2.48 0.31 8.14
N ALA A 171 3.28 0.24 7.06
CA ALA A 171 3.86 -1.03 6.63
C ALA A 171 4.91 -1.57 7.63
N ARG A 172 5.61 -0.69 8.35
CA ARG A 172 6.54 -1.07 9.43
C ARG A 172 5.82 -1.39 10.75
N LEU A 173 4.64 -0.80 10.97
CA LEU A 173 3.83 -0.94 12.19
C LEU A 173 2.79 -2.06 12.10
N ILE A 174 2.51 -2.62 10.92
CA ILE A 174 1.51 -3.67 10.75
C ILE A 174 1.88 -4.96 11.50
N ALA A 175 3.17 -5.23 11.74
CA ALA A 175 3.61 -6.42 12.46
C ALA A 175 2.93 -6.54 13.85
N ARG A 176 2.92 -5.45 14.63
CA ARG A 176 2.25 -5.42 15.94
C ARG A 176 0.73 -5.54 15.83
N VAL A 177 0.14 -4.98 14.76
CA VAL A 177 -1.30 -5.12 14.49
C VAL A 177 -1.65 -6.57 14.18
N LEU A 178 -0.84 -7.26 13.37
CA LEU A 178 -1.04 -8.67 13.02
C LEU A 178 -0.81 -9.59 14.22
N GLU A 179 0.21 -9.33 15.04
CA GLU A 179 0.42 -10.02 16.32
C GLU A 179 -0.80 -9.88 17.23
N HIS A 180 -1.33 -8.66 17.36
CA HIS A 180 -2.51 -8.39 18.17
C HIS A 180 -3.77 -9.04 17.59
N ALA A 181 -3.96 -8.98 16.27
CA ALA A 181 -5.07 -9.64 15.58
C ALA A 181 -5.01 -11.16 15.82
N LYS A 182 -3.85 -11.79 15.60
CA LYS A 182 -3.64 -13.22 15.83
C LYS A 182 -3.92 -13.62 17.28
N LYS A 183 -3.43 -12.83 18.26
CA LYS A 183 -3.70 -13.06 19.69
C LYS A 183 -5.20 -13.07 20.02
N ASN A 184 -6.00 -12.30 19.28
CA ASN A 184 -7.44 -12.21 19.44
C ASN A 184 -8.23 -13.09 18.44
N GLY A 185 -7.56 -14.03 17.74
CA GLY A 185 -8.22 -14.93 16.79
C GLY A 185 -8.74 -14.26 15.52
N VAL A 186 -8.19 -13.09 15.16
CA VAL A 186 -8.52 -12.35 13.94
C VAL A 186 -7.43 -12.58 12.90
N ALA A 187 -7.81 -12.99 11.70
CA ALA A 187 -6.90 -13.20 10.57
C ALA A 187 -7.29 -12.28 9.40
N PRO A 188 -6.31 -11.73 8.66
CA PRO A 188 -6.59 -11.06 7.40
C PRO A 188 -7.02 -12.12 6.37
N VAL A 189 -8.14 -11.89 5.70
CA VAL A 189 -8.69 -12.85 4.72
C VAL A 189 -8.67 -12.28 3.30
N SER A 190 -8.90 -10.98 3.13
CA SER A 190 -8.92 -10.33 1.82
C SER A 190 -8.42 -8.88 1.95
N PHE A 191 -7.98 -8.28 0.84
CA PHE A 191 -7.51 -6.88 0.79
C PHE A 191 -8.24 -6.10 -0.31
N GLY A 192 -8.84 -4.95 0.05
CA GLY A 192 -9.56 -4.08 -0.87
C GLY A 192 -10.67 -3.30 -0.17
N VAL A 193 -11.52 -2.56 -0.90
CA VAL A 193 -11.49 -2.35 -2.36
C VAL A 193 -10.29 -1.47 -2.75
N THR A 194 -9.46 -1.92 -3.70
CA THR A 194 -8.24 -1.19 -4.11
C THR A 194 -8.09 -1.12 -5.62
N ASP A 195 -7.52 -0.03 -6.11
CA ASP A 195 -7.11 0.10 -7.51
C ASP A 195 -5.90 -0.78 -7.81
N ILE A 196 -5.92 -1.46 -8.95
CA ILE A 196 -4.83 -2.29 -9.44
C ILE A 196 -4.44 -1.86 -10.85
N SER A 197 -3.18 -1.44 -11.01
CA SER A 197 -2.64 -0.92 -12.26
C SER A 197 -2.52 -2.01 -13.34
N LYS A 198 -2.79 -1.66 -14.61
CA LYS A 198 -2.51 -2.53 -15.78
C LYS A 198 -1.02 -2.85 -15.95
N ARG A 199 -0.15 -1.96 -15.47
CA ARG A 199 1.31 -2.16 -15.52
C ARG A 199 1.71 -3.28 -14.56
N GLU A 200 2.23 -4.36 -15.12
CA GLU A 200 2.54 -5.58 -14.37
C GLU A 200 3.45 -5.35 -13.17
N MET A 201 4.47 -4.50 -13.30
CA MET A 201 5.39 -4.17 -12.21
C MET A 201 4.67 -3.58 -10.99
N GLU A 202 3.64 -2.77 -11.21
CA GLU A 202 2.86 -2.15 -10.14
C GLU A 202 1.84 -3.12 -9.56
N ALA A 203 1.11 -3.86 -10.42
CA ALA A 203 0.15 -4.87 -9.96
C ALA A 203 0.83 -5.97 -9.15
N ARG A 204 2.03 -6.43 -9.56
CA ARG A 204 2.79 -7.49 -8.88
C ARG A 204 2.94 -7.22 -7.39
N LYS A 205 3.15 -5.96 -6.98
CA LYS A 205 3.30 -5.56 -5.57
C LYS A 205 2.08 -5.96 -4.74
N THR A 206 0.87 -5.77 -5.27
CA THR A 206 -0.38 -6.13 -4.59
C THR A 206 -0.51 -7.65 -4.41
N PHE A 207 -0.14 -8.44 -5.43
CA PHE A 207 -0.23 -9.90 -5.37
C PHE A 207 0.87 -10.54 -4.52
N GLU A 208 2.09 -10.00 -4.55
CA GLU A 208 3.16 -10.39 -3.63
C GLU A 208 2.79 -10.11 -2.18
N PHE A 209 2.19 -8.93 -1.92
CA PHE A 209 1.64 -8.60 -0.62
C PHE A 209 0.55 -9.60 -0.21
N ALA A 210 -0.44 -9.84 -1.06
CA ALA A 210 -1.53 -10.77 -0.77
C ALA A 210 -1.02 -12.18 -0.47
N LYS A 211 -0.07 -12.68 -1.28
CA LYS A 211 0.57 -13.99 -1.06
C LYS A 211 1.33 -14.04 0.26
N LYS A 212 2.14 -13.02 0.55
CA LYS A 212 2.93 -12.94 1.79
C LYS A 212 2.06 -12.86 3.04
N MET A 213 0.89 -12.25 2.92
CA MET A 213 -0.10 -12.14 4.00
C MET A 213 -1.02 -13.36 4.12
N GLY A 214 -0.93 -14.31 3.19
CA GLY A 214 -1.79 -15.51 3.17
C GLY A 214 -3.26 -15.18 2.89
N LEU A 215 -3.54 -14.15 2.09
CA LEU A 215 -4.91 -13.75 1.78
C LEU A 215 -5.59 -14.74 0.82
N TYR A 216 -6.90 -14.87 0.97
CA TYR A 216 -7.78 -15.58 0.05
C TYR A 216 -7.92 -14.82 -1.28
N GLY A 217 -8.05 -13.49 -1.21
CA GLY A 217 -8.31 -12.68 -2.39
C GLY A 217 -8.02 -11.20 -2.25
N VAL A 218 -8.09 -10.51 -3.39
CA VAL A 218 -8.06 -9.06 -3.51
C VAL A 218 -9.36 -8.58 -4.12
N THR A 219 -9.92 -7.51 -3.54
CA THR A 219 -11.14 -6.87 -4.04
C THR A 219 -10.77 -5.60 -4.80
N THR A 220 -11.29 -5.41 -6.01
CA THR A 220 -10.94 -4.28 -6.88
C THR A 220 -12.12 -3.85 -7.76
N GLU A 221 -12.01 -2.66 -8.35
CA GLU A 221 -12.91 -2.14 -9.39
C GLU A 221 -12.19 -1.95 -10.74
N SER A 222 -10.92 -2.33 -10.82
CA SER A 222 -10.06 -2.14 -12.00
C SER A 222 -10.34 -3.16 -13.11
N ILE A 223 -11.59 -3.23 -13.57
CA ILE A 223 -12.03 -4.16 -14.64
C ILE A 223 -11.31 -3.90 -15.98
N ASP A 224 -10.77 -2.71 -16.15
CA ASP A 224 -9.98 -2.34 -17.31
C ASP A 224 -8.55 -2.91 -17.28
N ALA A 225 -8.15 -3.56 -16.18
CA ALA A 225 -6.88 -4.27 -15.99
C ALA A 225 -7.00 -5.81 -16.05
N LEU A 226 -8.11 -6.34 -16.61
CA LEU A 226 -8.47 -7.76 -16.58
C LEU A 226 -7.36 -8.74 -16.97
N ASP A 227 -6.62 -8.48 -18.06
CA ASP A 227 -5.57 -9.41 -18.50
C ASP A 227 -4.41 -9.50 -17.50
N THR A 228 -4.02 -8.35 -16.93
CA THR A 228 -3.00 -8.27 -15.87
C THR A 228 -3.48 -8.96 -14.60
N LEU A 229 -4.74 -8.74 -14.23
CA LEU A 229 -5.36 -9.37 -13.06
C LEU A 229 -5.46 -10.89 -13.22
N GLU A 230 -5.88 -11.38 -14.38
CA GLU A 230 -5.98 -12.81 -14.68
C GLU A 230 -4.60 -13.49 -14.62
N LYS A 231 -3.58 -12.85 -15.20
CA LYS A 231 -2.20 -13.35 -15.13
C LYS A 231 -1.77 -13.58 -13.68
N PHE A 232 -1.92 -12.57 -12.82
CA PHE A 232 -1.46 -12.68 -11.44
C PHE A 232 -2.37 -13.51 -10.53
N ALA A 233 -3.67 -13.53 -10.80
CA ALA A 233 -4.60 -14.42 -10.13
C ALA A 233 -4.22 -15.90 -10.34
N LYS A 234 -3.73 -16.25 -11.54
CA LYS A 234 -3.15 -17.58 -11.85
C LYS A 234 -1.80 -17.78 -11.16
N GLU A 235 -0.87 -16.85 -11.35
CA GLU A 235 0.52 -16.96 -10.88
C GLU A 235 0.63 -17.12 -9.36
N TYR A 236 -0.17 -16.36 -8.60
CA TYR A 236 -0.10 -16.35 -7.14
C TYR A 236 -1.12 -17.27 -6.47
N ASP A 237 -2.07 -17.79 -7.25
CA ASP A 237 -3.28 -18.47 -6.79
C ASP A 237 -4.06 -17.62 -5.77
N ILE A 238 -4.46 -16.42 -6.21
CA ILE A 238 -5.20 -15.44 -5.40
C ILE A 238 -6.49 -15.09 -6.13
N LYS A 239 -7.62 -15.10 -5.42
CA LYS A 239 -8.90 -14.65 -6.00
C LYS A 239 -8.87 -13.15 -6.27
N VAL A 240 -9.36 -12.74 -7.42
CA VAL A 240 -9.64 -11.34 -7.76
C VAL A 240 -11.15 -11.19 -7.85
N SER A 241 -11.69 -10.30 -7.04
CA SER A 241 -13.11 -10.13 -6.84
C SER A 241 -13.51 -8.71 -7.22
N PHE A 242 -14.33 -8.56 -8.26
CA PHE A 242 -14.80 -7.26 -8.70
C PHE A 242 -15.94 -6.77 -7.82
N HIS A 243 -15.72 -5.63 -7.15
CA HIS A 243 -16.72 -4.95 -6.35
C HIS A 243 -17.67 -4.15 -7.24
N ASN A 244 -18.97 -4.22 -6.95
CA ASN A 244 -19.98 -3.41 -7.62
C ASN A 244 -20.37 -2.22 -6.74
N HIS A 245 -20.53 -1.04 -7.33
CA HIS A 245 -21.09 0.14 -6.66
C HIS A 245 -22.49 0.48 -7.21
N PRO A 246 -23.29 1.35 -6.57
CA PRO A 246 -24.64 1.62 -7.04
C PRO A 246 -24.61 2.44 -8.35
N LYS A 247 -25.76 2.53 -9.03
CA LYS A 247 -25.92 3.46 -10.15
C LYS A 247 -25.51 4.89 -9.74
N PRO A 248 -24.87 5.66 -10.65
CA PRO A 248 -24.56 5.35 -12.05
C PRO A 248 -23.12 4.85 -12.29
N THR A 249 -22.44 4.26 -11.29
CA THR A 249 -21.02 3.86 -11.40
C THR A 249 -20.74 2.80 -12.46
N ALA A 250 -19.55 2.77 -13.07
CA ALA A 250 -19.25 1.80 -14.15
C ALA A 250 -19.50 0.32 -13.75
N MET A 251 -19.30 0.00 -12.47
CA MET A 251 -19.42 -1.35 -11.91
C MET A 251 -20.85 -1.71 -11.43
N TRP A 252 -21.87 -0.87 -11.67
CA TRP A 252 -23.22 -1.12 -11.13
C TRP A 252 -23.94 -2.31 -11.76
N ASN A 253 -23.69 -2.59 -13.04
CA ASN A 253 -24.43 -3.58 -13.80
C ASN A 253 -23.75 -4.96 -13.72
N PRO A 254 -24.36 -5.96 -13.04
CA PRO A 254 -23.76 -7.28 -12.90
C PRO A 254 -23.60 -8.02 -14.24
N ASP A 255 -24.48 -7.79 -15.22
CA ASP A 255 -24.41 -8.45 -16.53
C ASP A 255 -23.15 -8.01 -17.29
N LYS A 256 -22.77 -6.73 -17.19
CA LYS A 256 -21.53 -6.22 -17.81
C LYS A 256 -20.29 -6.86 -17.20
N THR A 257 -20.25 -6.97 -15.88
CA THR A 257 -19.14 -7.64 -15.19
C THR A 257 -19.11 -9.12 -15.54
N TRP A 258 -20.27 -9.78 -15.57
CA TRP A 258 -20.38 -11.20 -15.94
C TRP A 258 -19.85 -11.45 -17.36
N ASP A 259 -20.30 -10.66 -18.33
CA ASP A 259 -19.85 -10.78 -19.72
C ASP A 259 -18.34 -10.58 -19.87
N ALA A 260 -17.73 -9.73 -19.03
CA ALA A 260 -16.29 -9.51 -19.05
C ALA A 260 -15.48 -10.67 -18.43
N ILE A 261 -16.07 -11.46 -17.52
CA ILE A 261 -15.32 -12.44 -16.71
C ILE A 261 -15.73 -13.91 -16.88
N LYS A 262 -16.90 -14.21 -17.46
CA LYS A 262 -17.46 -15.58 -17.50
C LYS A 262 -16.53 -16.62 -18.14
N ASP A 263 -15.76 -16.20 -19.13
CA ASP A 263 -14.79 -17.04 -19.87
C ASP A 263 -13.34 -16.89 -19.34
N ARG A 264 -13.14 -16.13 -18.27
CA ARG A 264 -11.82 -15.93 -17.64
C ARG A 264 -11.51 -17.03 -16.62
N HIS A 265 -10.26 -17.10 -16.18
CA HIS A 265 -9.83 -18.03 -15.14
C HIS A 265 -10.74 -18.06 -13.90
N ALA A 266 -10.88 -19.22 -13.25
CA ALA A 266 -11.71 -19.44 -12.06
C ALA A 266 -11.31 -18.59 -10.83
N ASN A 267 -10.15 -17.93 -10.86
CA ASN A 267 -9.75 -16.97 -9.82
C ASN A 267 -10.29 -15.55 -10.08
N ILE A 268 -10.93 -15.30 -11.22
CA ILE A 268 -11.60 -14.02 -11.50
C ILE A 268 -13.11 -14.18 -11.23
N GLY A 269 -13.65 -13.29 -10.40
CA GLY A 269 -15.03 -13.37 -9.92
C GLY A 269 -15.55 -12.07 -9.32
N PHE A 270 -16.60 -12.18 -8.50
CA PHE A 270 -17.31 -11.07 -7.89
C PHE A 270 -16.98 -10.92 -6.41
N CYS A 271 -16.83 -9.68 -5.98
CA CYS A 271 -17.12 -9.26 -4.61
C CYS A 271 -18.54 -8.69 -4.64
N ALA A 272 -19.52 -9.52 -4.31
CA ALA A 272 -20.93 -9.15 -4.43
C ALA A 272 -21.33 -8.19 -3.30
N ASP A 273 -21.57 -6.92 -3.64
CA ASP A 273 -22.27 -5.98 -2.78
C ASP A 273 -23.77 -6.01 -3.11
N VAL A 274 -24.51 -6.74 -2.28
CA VAL A 274 -25.95 -6.93 -2.45
C VAL A 274 -26.73 -5.65 -2.16
N GLY A 275 -26.23 -4.78 -1.27
CA GLY A 275 -26.88 -3.52 -0.92
C GLY A 275 -26.81 -2.50 -2.05
N HIS A 276 -25.72 -2.49 -2.82
CA HIS A 276 -25.55 -1.65 -3.99
C HIS A 276 -26.44 -2.08 -5.16
N TRP A 277 -26.67 -3.38 -5.34
CA TRP A 277 -27.68 -3.87 -6.30
C TRP A 277 -29.10 -3.49 -5.90
N VAL A 278 -29.48 -3.65 -4.63
CA VAL A 278 -30.79 -3.18 -4.12
C VAL A 278 -30.97 -1.68 -4.36
N THR A 279 -29.95 -0.89 -4.01
CA THR A 279 -29.96 0.57 -4.24
C THR A 279 -30.18 0.90 -5.72
N SER A 280 -29.67 0.06 -6.62
CA SER A 280 -29.78 0.22 -8.08
C SER A 280 -31.09 -0.32 -8.67
N GLY A 281 -32.00 -0.84 -7.83
CA GLY A 281 -33.31 -1.37 -8.22
C GLY A 281 -33.27 -2.82 -8.69
N LEU A 282 -32.22 -3.57 -8.36
CA LEU A 282 -32.09 -4.99 -8.71
C LEU A 282 -32.45 -5.87 -7.51
N ASP A 283 -32.97 -7.07 -7.79
CA ASP A 283 -33.09 -8.14 -6.82
C ASP A 283 -31.75 -8.88 -6.71
N PRO A 284 -31.03 -8.80 -5.57
CA PRO A 284 -29.74 -9.46 -5.42
C PRO A 284 -29.81 -10.98 -5.51
N LEU A 285 -30.91 -11.62 -5.11
CA LEU A 285 -31.03 -13.07 -5.21
C LEU A 285 -31.08 -13.52 -6.67
N GLU A 286 -31.85 -12.81 -7.50
CA GLU A 286 -31.93 -13.08 -8.95
C GLU A 286 -30.61 -12.78 -9.66
N VAL A 287 -29.84 -11.77 -9.19
CA VAL A 287 -28.47 -11.55 -9.68
C VAL A 287 -27.57 -12.72 -9.28
N ILE A 288 -27.60 -13.13 -8.01
CA ILE A 288 -26.73 -14.19 -7.47
C ILE A 288 -26.97 -15.53 -8.17
N LYS A 289 -28.23 -15.93 -8.42
CA LYS A 289 -28.56 -17.16 -9.19
C LYS A 289 -27.84 -17.23 -10.54
N LYS A 290 -27.58 -16.09 -11.19
CA LYS A 290 -26.87 -16.03 -12.48
C LYS A 290 -25.36 -16.15 -12.35
N ILE A 291 -24.79 -15.61 -11.27
CA ILE A 291 -23.33 -15.43 -11.13
C ILE A 291 -22.70 -16.32 -10.05
N ALA A 292 -23.48 -17.11 -9.30
CA ALA A 292 -23.08 -17.83 -8.10
C ALA A 292 -21.75 -18.62 -8.22
N PRO A 293 -21.46 -19.35 -9.32
CA PRO A 293 -20.17 -20.03 -9.48
C PRO A 293 -18.94 -19.12 -9.48
N ARG A 294 -19.13 -17.81 -9.67
CA ARG A 294 -18.07 -16.78 -9.71
C ARG A 294 -18.14 -15.83 -8.53
N VAL A 295 -18.98 -16.07 -7.52
CA VAL A 295 -18.99 -15.25 -6.30
C VAL A 295 -17.86 -15.72 -5.39
N HIS A 296 -16.88 -14.85 -5.14
CA HIS A 296 -15.70 -15.17 -4.32
C HIS A 296 -15.77 -14.54 -2.94
N SER A 297 -16.45 -13.41 -2.79
CA SER A 297 -16.64 -12.76 -1.49
C SER A 297 -17.89 -11.89 -1.54
N PHE A 298 -18.33 -11.45 -0.38
CA PHE A 298 -19.40 -10.46 -0.25
C PHE A 298 -18.90 -9.24 0.49
N HIS A 299 -19.38 -8.08 0.05
CA HIS A 299 -19.64 -6.95 0.93
C HIS A 299 -21.12 -7.04 1.29
N MET A 300 -21.40 -7.75 2.38
CA MET A 300 -22.76 -8.05 2.78
C MET A 300 -23.36 -6.85 3.51
N LYS A 301 -24.54 -6.45 3.04
CA LYS A 301 -25.34 -5.33 3.54
C LYS A 301 -26.80 -5.77 3.59
N ASP A 302 -27.58 -5.07 4.39
CA ASP A 302 -29.04 -5.12 4.31
C ASP A 302 -29.57 -3.68 4.16
N ARG A 303 -30.68 -3.50 3.46
CA ARG A 303 -31.22 -2.17 3.10
C ARG A 303 -32.69 -2.11 3.44
N GLU A 304 -33.19 -0.90 3.71
CA GLU A 304 -34.59 -0.68 4.05
C GLU A 304 -35.53 -0.82 2.83
N ALA A 305 -35.05 -0.47 1.63
CA ALA A 305 -35.90 -0.42 0.44
C ALA A 305 -35.12 -0.59 -0.86
N VAL A 306 -35.81 -1.09 -1.89
CA VAL A 306 -35.30 -1.27 -3.26
C VAL A 306 -35.38 0.03 -4.07
N GLY A 307 -34.41 0.26 -4.95
CA GLY A 307 -34.44 1.30 -5.97
C GLY A 307 -34.10 2.71 -5.49
N LYS A 308 -33.70 2.87 -4.22
CA LYS A 308 -33.20 4.12 -3.66
C LYS A 308 -32.08 3.84 -2.67
N TRP A 309 -31.21 4.82 -2.47
CA TRP A 309 -30.22 4.72 -1.40
C TRP A 309 -30.93 4.85 -0.05
N THR A 310 -30.70 3.88 0.83
CA THR A 310 -31.05 3.92 2.25
C THR A 310 -29.81 3.56 3.04
N HIS A 311 -29.69 3.99 4.29
CA HIS A 311 -28.62 3.50 5.14
C HIS A 311 -28.74 1.98 5.38
N ASP A 312 -27.66 1.37 5.88
CA ASP A 312 -27.65 -0.06 6.18
C ASP A 312 -28.55 -0.41 7.36
N ARG A 313 -29.16 -1.59 7.26
CA ARG A 313 -29.94 -2.21 8.33
C ARG A 313 -29.18 -3.40 8.91
N PRO A 314 -29.35 -3.69 10.21
CA PRO A 314 -28.86 -4.96 10.74
C PRO A 314 -29.41 -6.13 9.91
N PHE A 315 -28.60 -7.14 9.65
CA PHE A 315 -28.99 -8.25 8.77
C PHE A 315 -30.30 -8.92 9.23
N GLY A 316 -31.22 -9.12 8.28
CA GLY A 316 -32.52 -9.72 8.51
C GLY A 316 -33.60 -8.74 8.97
N THR A 317 -33.30 -7.43 8.99
CA THR A 317 -34.29 -6.38 9.30
C THR A 317 -34.60 -5.50 8.09
N GLY A 318 -33.86 -5.65 6.99
CA GLY A 318 -34.16 -4.99 5.73
C GLY A 318 -34.86 -5.92 4.74
N VAL A 319 -34.75 -5.56 3.46
CA VAL A 319 -35.45 -6.22 2.35
C VAL A 319 -34.61 -7.31 1.67
N ILE A 320 -33.35 -7.50 2.05
CA ILE A 320 -32.46 -8.46 1.40
C ILE A 320 -32.61 -9.83 2.05
N ASP A 321 -32.99 -10.85 1.26
CA ASP A 321 -33.00 -12.24 1.72
C ASP A 321 -31.57 -12.83 1.74
N ILE A 322 -30.82 -12.44 2.76
CA ILE A 322 -29.42 -12.86 2.97
C ILE A 322 -29.32 -14.38 3.08
N ALA A 323 -30.29 -15.04 3.73
CA ALA A 323 -30.27 -16.49 3.89
C ALA A 323 -30.40 -17.21 2.54
N ALA A 324 -31.35 -16.80 1.69
CA ALA A 324 -31.50 -17.38 0.36
C ALA A 324 -30.27 -17.13 -0.53
N ILE A 325 -29.66 -15.95 -0.45
CA ILE A 325 -28.43 -15.62 -1.19
C ILE A 325 -27.28 -16.54 -0.76
N LEU A 326 -27.09 -16.73 0.54
CA LEU A 326 -26.05 -17.62 1.06
C LEU A 326 -26.31 -19.09 0.74
N ASP A 327 -27.58 -19.53 0.82
CA ASP A 327 -27.99 -20.88 0.44
C ASP A 327 -27.74 -21.12 -1.06
N GLU A 328 -27.96 -20.12 -1.92
CA GLU A 328 -27.70 -20.22 -3.36
C GLU A 328 -26.21 -20.39 -3.67
N VAL A 329 -25.34 -19.51 -3.17
CA VAL A 329 -23.89 -19.64 -3.44
C VAL A 329 -23.29 -20.90 -2.81
N ARG A 330 -23.85 -21.41 -1.71
CA ARG A 330 -23.43 -22.67 -1.09
C ARG A 330 -23.65 -23.88 -2.01
N LYS A 331 -24.74 -23.91 -2.80
CA LYS A 331 -24.97 -24.96 -3.82
C LYS A 331 -23.84 -25.03 -4.85
N HIS A 332 -23.15 -23.91 -5.04
CA HIS A 332 -22.02 -23.78 -5.97
C HIS A 332 -20.65 -23.84 -5.29
N GLY A 333 -20.58 -24.30 -4.04
CA GLY A 333 -19.31 -24.54 -3.35
C GLY A 333 -18.61 -23.27 -2.85
N PHE A 334 -19.37 -22.21 -2.57
CA PHE A 334 -18.82 -20.98 -2.01
C PHE A 334 -17.99 -21.24 -0.74
N ALA A 335 -16.71 -20.85 -0.80
CA ALA A 335 -15.75 -20.95 0.30
C ALA A 335 -15.13 -19.58 0.65
N GLY A 336 -15.77 -18.50 0.19
CA GLY A 336 -15.31 -17.13 0.36
C GLY A 336 -15.66 -16.51 1.71
N ASN A 337 -15.27 -15.25 1.88
CA ASN A 337 -15.62 -14.48 3.07
C ASN A 337 -16.89 -13.65 2.86
N VAL A 338 -17.73 -13.57 3.92
CA VAL A 338 -18.85 -12.63 4.03
C VAL A 338 -18.37 -11.45 4.87
N ALA A 339 -17.91 -10.37 4.23
CA ALA A 339 -17.51 -9.16 4.96
C ALA A 339 -18.77 -8.37 5.33
N ILE A 340 -18.91 -8.03 6.62
CA ILE A 340 -19.99 -7.13 7.09
C ILE A 340 -19.50 -5.70 6.81
N GLU A 341 -20.07 -5.06 5.79
CA GLU A 341 -19.78 -3.65 5.50
C GLU A 341 -20.96 -2.82 5.98
N TYR A 342 -20.86 -2.26 7.20
CA TYR A 342 -21.97 -1.56 7.84
C TYR A 342 -21.76 -0.04 7.85
N GLU A 343 -22.34 0.63 6.86
CA GLU A 343 -22.19 2.04 6.52
C GLU A 343 -23.20 2.96 7.22
N HIS A 344 -23.52 2.66 8.47
CA HIS A 344 -24.40 3.45 9.31
C HIS A 344 -23.86 3.54 10.74
N ASN A 345 -24.27 4.58 11.48
CA ASN A 345 -23.90 4.82 12.88
C ASN A 345 -22.40 4.66 13.17
N TRP A 346 -21.52 5.19 12.31
CA TRP A 346 -20.06 4.99 12.27
C TRP A 346 -19.30 5.05 13.61
N LYS A 347 -19.83 5.76 14.62
CA LYS A 347 -19.20 5.92 15.94
C LYS A 347 -19.74 4.96 17.00
N THR A 348 -20.90 4.36 16.77
CA THR A 348 -21.69 3.63 17.77
C THR A 348 -22.36 2.38 17.20
N ASN A 349 -21.93 1.89 16.04
CA ASN A 349 -22.55 0.77 15.31
C ASN A 349 -22.19 -0.62 15.85
N VAL A 350 -21.34 -0.74 16.88
CA VAL A 350 -20.93 -2.03 17.44
C VAL A 350 -22.12 -2.93 17.82
N PRO A 351 -23.20 -2.44 18.46
CA PRO A 351 -24.38 -3.27 18.75
C PRO A 351 -25.09 -3.80 17.49
N GLU A 352 -25.21 -2.98 16.44
CA GLU A 352 -25.84 -3.35 15.16
C GLU A 352 -24.97 -4.36 14.38
N ILE A 353 -23.65 -4.17 14.39
CA ILE A 353 -22.69 -5.14 13.83
C ILE A 353 -22.77 -6.46 14.61
N ALA A 354 -22.89 -6.43 15.94
CA ALA A 354 -23.04 -7.63 16.76
C ALA A 354 -24.31 -8.41 16.40
N GLN A 355 -25.42 -7.72 16.09
CA GLN A 355 -26.62 -8.36 15.55
C GLN A 355 -26.36 -9.02 14.19
N CYS A 356 -25.64 -8.36 13.27
CA CYS A 356 -25.28 -8.95 11.98
C CYS A 356 -24.42 -10.22 12.14
N VAL A 357 -23.45 -10.20 13.07
CA VAL A 357 -22.65 -11.37 13.43
C VAL A 357 -23.53 -12.47 14.02
N GLY A 358 -24.49 -12.10 14.88
CA GLY A 358 -25.48 -13.03 15.45
C GLY A 358 -26.32 -13.72 14.37
N TYR A 359 -26.80 -12.97 13.38
CA TYR A 359 -27.53 -13.49 12.23
C TYR A 359 -26.71 -14.55 11.47
N LEU A 360 -25.46 -14.22 11.09
CA LEU A 360 -24.59 -15.15 10.35
C LEU A 360 -24.23 -16.41 11.17
N ARG A 361 -24.05 -16.27 12.50
CA ARG A 361 -23.84 -17.41 13.40
C ARG A 361 -25.06 -18.32 13.46
N ALA A 362 -26.25 -17.73 13.58
CA ALA A 362 -27.51 -18.48 13.59
C ALA A 362 -27.73 -19.21 12.26
N TYR A 363 -27.53 -18.52 11.13
CA TYR A 363 -27.55 -19.12 9.80
C TYR A 363 -26.60 -20.33 9.71
N SER A 364 -25.33 -20.14 10.10
CA SER A 364 -24.31 -21.19 10.05
C SER A 364 -24.63 -22.39 10.94
N LYS A 365 -25.28 -22.19 12.10
CA LYS A 365 -25.65 -23.28 13.00
C LYS A 365 -26.72 -24.17 12.37
N VAL A 366 -27.81 -23.57 11.87
CA VAL A 366 -28.93 -24.31 11.27
C VAL A 366 -28.48 -25.19 10.09
N ARG A 367 -27.54 -24.72 9.27
CA ARG A 367 -27.05 -25.46 8.09
C ARG A 367 -25.78 -26.28 8.31
N LYS A 368 -25.34 -26.45 9.57
CA LYS A 368 -24.40 -27.52 9.95
C LYS A 368 -25.14 -28.75 10.45
N GLU A 369 -26.38 -28.58 10.89
CA GLU A 369 -27.28 -29.63 11.40
C GLU A 369 -28.15 -30.25 10.29
N THR A 370 -28.10 -29.68 9.08
CA THR A 370 -28.70 -30.15 7.82
C THR A 370 -27.63 -30.29 6.76
#